data_AF-A0A950NKN9-F1
#
_entry.id   AF-A0A950NKN9-F1
#
_cell.length_a   1.000
_cell.length_b   1.000
_cell.length_c   1.000
_cell.angle_alpha   90.00
_cell.angle_beta   90.00
_cell.angle_gamma   90.00
#
_symmetry.space_group_name_H-M   'P 1'
#
loop_
_entity.id
_entity.type
_entity.pdbx_description
1 polymer ?
#
loop_
_entity_poly.entity_id
_entity_poly.type
_entity_poly.pdbx_seq_one_letter_code
_entity_poly.pdbx_strand_id
1 'polypeptide(L)'
;MGCWWSGFWRRGCGCWPLHPNQVKAARDRFRASGSKSDRFDRFVLCELACTDRHRFRLLEPDCDQTKALGALTRARGSGLCHGGVGQPASRGAWRIATPTARRGHSCFC
;
A
#
# COMPACT_ATOMS: atom_id res chain seq x y z
N MET A 1 7.98 14.17 -5.32
CA MET A 1 7.90 12.88 -6.05
C MET A 1 6.54 12.25 -5.83
N GLY A 2 5.78 11.96 -6.89
CA GLY A 2 4.52 11.23 -6.78
C GLY A 2 4.74 9.75 -6.43
N CYS A 3 3.72 9.10 -5.87
CA CYS A 3 3.73 7.66 -5.62
C CYS A 3 3.90 6.91 -6.95
N TRP A 4 5.02 6.21 -7.13
CA TRP A 4 5.35 5.51 -8.38
C TRP A 4 4.29 4.45 -8.75
N TRP A 5 3.54 3.93 -7.78
CA TRP A 5 2.47 2.97 -8.00
C TRP A 5 1.18 3.57 -8.59
N SER A 6 1.02 4.90 -8.67
CA SER A 6 -0.17 5.57 -9.22
C SER A 6 -0.48 5.19 -10.67
N GLY A 7 0.54 4.77 -11.44
CA GLY A 7 0.35 4.30 -12.81
C GLY A 7 -0.38 2.95 -12.90
N PHE A 8 -0.26 2.09 -11.89
CA PHE A 8 -0.98 0.80 -11.85
C PHE A 8 -2.48 1.01 -11.63
N TRP A 9 -2.83 1.92 -10.72
CA TRP A 9 -4.23 2.30 -10.48
C TRP A 9 -4.94 2.83 -11.72
N ARG A 10 -4.29 3.70 -12.50
CA ARG A 10 -4.85 4.21 -13.76
C ARG A 10 -5.07 3.13 -14.82
N ARG A 11 -4.36 2.00 -14.72
CA ARG A 11 -4.52 0.84 -15.60
C ARG A 11 -5.54 -0.19 -15.07
N GLY A 12 -6.18 0.09 -13.93
CA GLY A 12 -7.08 -0.87 -13.26
C GLY A 12 -6.35 -2.04 -12.59
N CYS A 13 -5.03 -1.93 -12.40
CA CYS A 13 -4.24 -2.96 -11.73
C CYS A 13 -4.18 -2.70 -10.22
N GLY A 14 -4.45 -3.75 -9.43
CA GLY A 14 -4.25 -3.74 -7.98
C GLY A 14 -2.78 -3.84 -7.59
N CYS A 15 -2.42 -3.27 -6.43
CA CYS A 15 -1.09 -3.36 -5.84
C CYS A 15 -1.15 -4.13 -4.52
N TRP A 16 -0.22 -5.06 -4.30
CA TRP A 16 -0.08 -5.76 -3.02
C TRP A 16 1.28 -5.45 -2.41
N PRO A 17 1.34 -4.97 -1.16
CA PRO A 17 2.60 -4.78 -0.45
C PRO A 17 3.16 -6.13 -0.03
N LEU A 18 4.34 -6.48 -0.55
CA LEU A 18 5.11 -7.65 -0.13
C LEU A 18 6.38 -7.19 0.57
N HIS A 19 6.56 -7.65 1.81
CA HIS A 19 7.81 -7.44 2.53
C HIS A 19 8.90 -8.37 1.95
N PRO A 20 10.16 -7.92 1.73
CA PRO A 20 11.20 -8.74 1.10
C PRO A 20 11.50 -10.05 1.86
N ASN A 21 11.35 -10.07 3.20
CA ASN A 21 11.51 -11.30 3.98
C ASN A 21 10.40 -12.33 3.71
N GLN A 22 9.21 -11.91 3.26
CA GLN A 22 8.14 -12.85 2.87
C GLN A 22 8.56 -13.60 1.62
N VAL A 23 9.15 -12.90 0.64
CA VAL A 23 9.71 -13.53 -0.58
C VAL A 23 10.87 -14.45 -0.20
N LYS A 24 11.78 -13.98 0.66
CA LYS A 24 12.91 -14.80 1.16
C LYS A 24 12.42 -16.10 1.82
N ALA A 25 11.43 -16.02 2.70
CA ALA A 25 10.86 -17.17 3.41
C ALA A 25 10.06 -18.10 2.48
N ALA A 26 9.39 -17.55 1.46
CA ALA A 26 8.63 -18.34 0.50
C ALA A 26 9.52 -19.25 -0.38
N ARG A 27 10.79 -18.89 -0.60
CA ARG A 27 11.71 -19.68 -1.44
C ARG A 27 11.87 -21.12 -0.94
N ASP A 28 11.91 -21.32 0.38
CA ASP A 28 12.12 -22.63 0.99
C ASP A 28 10.99 -23.62 0.66
N ARG A 29 9.78 -23.11 0.36
CA ARG A 29 8.65 -23.94 -0.11
C ARG A 29 8.87 -24.52 -1.50
N PHE A 30 9.60 -23.81 -2.36
CA PHE A 30 9.74 -24.15 -3.79
C PHE A 30 11.11 -24.75 -4.13
N ARG A 31 12.09 -24.69 -3.22
CA ARG A 31 13.43 -25.23 -3.43
C ARG A 31 14.17 -25.49 -2.12
N ALA A 32 14.88 -26.61 -2.04
CA ALA A 32 15.66 -26.99 -0.86
C ALA A 32 17.05 -26.30 -0.74
N SER A 33 17.58 -25.71 -1.82
CA SER A 33 18.89 -25.02 -1.85
C SER A 33 18.77 -23.54 -2.23
N GLY A 34 19.48 -22.68 -1.50
CA GLY A 34 19.22 -21.23 -1.46
C GLY A 34 20.08 -20.33 -2.35
N SER A 35 20.31 -20.66 -3.62
CA SER A 35 20.96 -19.69 -4.52
C SER A 35 19.98 -18.59 -4.96
N LYS A 36 20.40 -17.32 -4.87
CA LYS A 36 19.59 -16.19 -5.33
C LYS A 36 19.56 -16.18 -6.86
N SER A 37 18.36 -16.08 -7.44
CA SER A 37 18.16 -16.01 -8.89
C SER A 37 16.92 -15.19 -9.20
N ASP A 38 17.05 -14.15 -10.03
CA ASP A 38 15.91 -13.30 -10.40
C ASP A 38 14.82 -14.08 -11.16
N ARG A 39 15.21 -15.06 -11.98
CA ARG A 39 14.24 -15.95 -12.66
C ARG A 39 13.44 -16.77 -11.66
N PHE A 40 14.09 -17.24 -10.60
CA PHE A 40 13.43 -17.98 -9.54
C PHE A 40 12.55 -17.06 -8.69
N ASP A 41 13.01 -15.85 -8.38
CA ASP A 41 12.19 -14.86 -7.65
C ASP A 41 10.93 -14.48 -8.42
N ARG A 42 11.01 -14.34 -9.75
CA ARG A 42 9.83 -14.16 -10.60
C ARG A 42 8.84 -15.32 -10.45
N PHE A 43 9.34 -16.56 -10.50
CA PHE A 43 8.50 -17.75 -10.31
C PHE A 43 7.82 -17.74 -8.94
N VAL A 44 8.56 -17.50 -7.86
CA VAL A 44 8.03 -17.41 -6.49
C VAL A 44 6.96 -16.32 -6.37
N LEU A 45 7.20 -15.14 -6.94
CA LEU A 45 6.24 -14.04 -6.93
C LEU A 45 4.95 -14.36 -7.70
N CYS A 46 5.06 -15.02 -8.86
CA CYS A 46 3.90 -15.48 -9.61
C CYS A 46 3.08 -16.49 -8.79
N GLU A 47 3.73 -17.46 -8.15
CA GLU A 47 3.04 -18.45 -7.32
C GLU A 47 2.35 -17.82 -6.10
N LEU A 48 3.02 -16.88 -5.42
CA LEU A 48 2.44 -16.12 -4.31
C LEU A 48 1.21 -15.31 -4.77
N ALA A 49 1.26 -14.70 -5.95
CA ALA A 49 0.12 -13.95 -6.51
C ALA A 49 -1.04 -14.88 -6.91
N CYS A 50 -0.76 -16.09 -7.37
CA CYS A 50 -1.80 -17.04 -7.76
C CYS A 50 -2.49 -17.68 -6.55
N THR A 51 -1.70 -18.21 -5.61
CA THR A 51 -2.17 -19.07 -4.52
C THR A 51 -2.37 -18.31 -3.21
N ASP A 52 -1.46 -17.41 -2.86
CA ASP A 52 -1.41 -16.74 -1.57
C ASP A 52 -1.96 -15.31 -1.59
N ARG A 53 -2.54 -14.85 -2.71
CA ARG A 53 -3.15 -13.49 -2.82
C ARG A 53 -4.11 -13.16 -1.70
N HIS A 54 -4.82 -14.15 -1.17
CA HIS A 54 -5.79 -13.99 -0.10
C HIS A 54 -5.13 -13.59 1.24
N ARG A 55 -3.83 -13.79 1.39
CA ARG A 55 -3.03 -13.41 2.56
C ARG A 55 -2.52 -11.98 2.49
N PHE A 56 -2.51 -11.38 1.31
CA PHE A 56 -2.02 -10.02 1.11
C PHE A 56 -3.19 -9.04 1.01
N ARG A 57 -3.10 -7.95 1.77
CA ARG A 57 -4.09 -6.87 1.69
C ARG A 57 -3.84 -6.07 0.41
N LEU A 58 -4.91 -5.82 -0.35
CA LEU A 58 -4.84 -4.90 -1.47
C LEU A 58 -4.53 -3.50 -0.93
N LEU A 59 -3.48 -2.87 -1.47
CA LEU A 59 -3.17 -1.48 -1.14
C LEU A 59 -4.29 -0.60 -1.66
N GLU A 60 -4.78 0.35 -0.88
CA GLU A 60 -5.76 1.32 -1.37
C GLU A 60 -5.04 2.63 -1.73
N PRO A 61 -5.53 3.40 -2.72
CA PRO A 61 -5.03 4.73 -2.98
C PRO A 61 -5.14 5.61 -1.73
N ASP A 62 -4.12 6.43 -1.46
CA ASP A 62 -4.18 7.40 -0.38
C ASP A 62 -5.33 8.40 -0.59
N CYS A 63 -6.12 8.65 0.46
CA CYS A 63 -7.10 9.72 0.47
C CYS A 63 -6.43 11.10 0.57
N ASP A 64 -7.17 12.15 0.24
CA ASP A 64 -6.61 13.50 0.18
C ASP A 64 -6.20 14.03 1.55
N GLN A 65 -6.89 13.61 2.61
CA GLN A 65 -6.53 13.89 4.00
C GLN A 65 -5.15 13.30 4.34
N THR A 66 -4.90 12.04 3.97
CA THR A 66 -3.59 11.37 4.20
C THR A 66 -2.48 12.04 3.39
N LYS A 67 -2.76 12.48 2.16
CA LYS A 67 -1.81 13.25 1.35
C LYS A 67 -1.49 14.60 1.99
N ALA A 68 -2.51 15.33 2.47
CA ALA A 68 -2.35 16.62 3.13
C ALA A 68 -1.54 16.49 4.42
N LEU A 69 -1.81 15.47 5.24
CA LEU A 69 -1.02 15.14 6.41
C LEU A 69 0.44 14.84 6.05
N GLY A 70 0.67 14.02 5.02
CA GLY A 70 2.02 13.72 4.54
C GLY A 70 2.76 14.94 4.01
N ALA A 71 2.07 15.93 3.43
CA ALA A 71 2.68 17.19 3.02
C ALA A 71 3.09 18.03 4.24
N LEU A 72 2.23 18.12 5.26
CA LEU A 72 2.53 18.81 6.52
C LEU A 72 3.73 18.19 7.26
N THR A 73 3.78 16.85 7.38
CA THR A 73 4.90 16.16 8.03
C THR A 73 6.23 16.42 7.31
N ARG A 74 6.23 16.43 5.98
CA ARG A 74 7.44 16.73 5.19
C ARG A 74 7.85 18.19 5.35
N ALA A 75 6.90 19.13 5.30
CA ALA A 75 7.16 20.56 5.50
C ALA A 75 7.75 20.85 6.89
N ARG A 76 7.29 20.14 7.93
CA ARG A 76 7.86 20.21 9.28
C ARG A 76 9.31 19.74 9.32
N GLY A 77 9.62 18.62 8.67
CA GLY A 77 10.99 18.09 8.62
C GLY A 77 11.95 18.97 7.80
N SER A 78 11.44 19.71 6.82
CA SER A 78 12.24 20.60 5.97
C SER A 78 12.27 22.06 6.45
N GLY A 79 11.64 22.40 7.59
CA GLY A 79 11.56 23.77 8.10
C GLY A 79 10.69 24.72 7.27
N LEU A 80 9.92 24.21 6.31
CA LEU A 80 9.05 24.99 5.41
C LEU A 80 7.64 25.23 6.01
N CYS A 81 7.52 25.16 7.32
CA CYS A 81 6.25 25.22 8.05
C CYS A 81 5.71 26.66 8.22
N HIS A 82 5.65 27.45 7.15
CA HIS A 82 5.06 28.80 7.14
C HIS A 82 4.14 28.95 5.91
N GLY A 83 2.99 28.26 5.91
CA GLY A 83 1.96 28.42 4.86
C GLY A 83 0.73 27.57 5.14
N GLY A 84 -0.39 28.21 5.47
CA GLY A 84 -1.58 27.59 6.06
C GLY A 84 -2.24 26.49 5.21
N VAL A 85 -2.61 25.40 5.88
CA VAL A 85 -3.54 24.41 5.34
C VAL A 85 -4.96 24.92 5.57
N GLY A 86 -5.69 25.13 4.47
CA GLY A 86 -7.13 25.40 4.50
C GLY A 86 -7.83 24.31 5.29
N GLN A 87 -8.69 24.72 6.24
CA GLN A 87 -9.48 23.82 7.06
C GLN A 87 -10.34 22.89 6.18
N PRO A 88 -10.20 21.55 6.28
CA PRO A 88 -11.23 20.68 5.75
C PRO A 88 -12.46 20.80 6.64
N ALA A 89 -13.55 21.28 6.05
CA ALA A 89 -14.87 21.36 6.66
C ALA A 89 -15.44 19.94 6.83
N SER A 90 -15.01 19.23 7.88
CA SER A 90 -15.77 18.13 8.50
C SER A 90 -15.02 17.67 9.75
N ARG A 91 -15.40 18.20 10.91
CA ARG A 91 -15.11 17.57 12.21
C ARG A 91 -15.91 16.27 12.28
N GLY A 92 -15.38 15.20 11.72
CA GLY A 92 -15.96 13.85 11.74
C GLY A 92 -14.94 12.84 12.23
N ALA A 93 -15.07 12.45 13.49
CA ALA A 93 -14.52 11.27 14.17
C ALA A 93 -13.45 10.43 13.43
N TRP A 94 -12.22 10.43 13.97
CA TRP A 94 -11.23 9.39 13.73
C TRP A 94 -11.78 8.04 14.20
N ARG A 95 -12.46 7.30 13.33
CA ARG A 95 -12.93 5.94 13.63
C ARG A 95 -11.94 4.95 13.03
N ILE A 96 -11.24 4.22 13.91
CA ILE A 96 -10.42 3.07 13.53
C ILE A 96 -11.39 2.06 12.90
N ALA A 97 -11.33 1.89 11.58
CA ALA A 97 -12.23 1.00 10.84
C ALA A 97 -12.06 -0.44 11.32
N THR A 98 -13.06 -0.98 12.02
CA THR A 98 -13.15 -2.41 12.33
C THR A 98 -13.61 -3.17 11.08
N PRO A 99 -13.06 -4.37 10.80
CA PRO A 99 -13.28 -5.06 9.54
C PRO A 99 -14.57 -5.89 9.60
N THR A 100 -15.75 -5.27 9.57
CA THR A 100 -17.00 -5.99 9.23
C THR A 100 -18.02 -5.07 8.55
N ALA A 101 -17.83 -4.75 7.28
CA ALA A 101 -18.94 -4.39 6.40
C ALA A 101 -18.56 -4.68 4.95
N ARG A 102 -19.09 -5.78 4.44
CA ARG A 102 -19.03 -6.15 3.03
C ARG A 102 -20.20 -5.45 2.32
N ARG A 103 -19.89 -4.85 1.16
CA ARG A 103 -20.79 -4.29 0.12
C ARG A 103 -21.50 -2.98 0.47
N GLY A 104 -21.09 -1.95 -0.25
CA GLY A 104 -21.77 -0.67 -0.38
C GLY A 104 -20.77 0.32 -0.93
N HIS A 105 -20.97 0.78 -2.16
CA HIS A 105 -20.13 1.77 -2.80
C HIS A 105 -20.27 3.10 -2.05
N SER A 106 -19.46 3.29 -1.02
CA SER A 106 -19.21 4.58 -0.43
C SER A 106 -17.73 4.63 -0.12
N CYS A 107 -17.01 5.43 -0.90
CA CYS A 107 -15.70 5.93 -0.51
C CYS A 107 -15.87 6.61 0.85
N PHE A 108 -15.63 5.87 1.92
CA PHE A 108 -15.66 6.38 3.28
C PHE A 108 -14.24 6.84 3.59
N CYS A 109 -14.09 8.17 3.71
CA CYS A 109 -12.88 8.82 4.22
C CYS A 109 -12.62 8.42 5.67
#